data_AF-A0A7X1ZHW2-F1
#
_entry.id   AF-A0A7X1ZHW2-F1
#
_cell.length_a   1.000
_cell.length_b   1.000
_cell.length_c   1.000
_cell.angle_alpha   90.00
_cell.angle_beta   90.00
_cell.angle_gamma   90.00
#
_symmetry.space_group_name_H-M   'P 1'
#
loop_
_entity.id
_entity.type
_entity.pdbx_description
1 polymer ?
#
loop_
_entity_poly.entity_id
_entity_poly.type
_entity_poly.pdbx_seq_one_letter_code
_entity_poly.pdbx_strand_id
1 'polypeptide(L)' 'MGLTATGIAIAAVLSVFAVAVWRARQPWQPGRIWRVPWHAVMALALVLLLGLLAHLASLLTGRPMTPRGLG' A
#
# COMPACT_ATOMS: atom_id res chain seq x y z
N MET A 1 1.01 -0.86 16.88
CA MET A 1 -0.37 -0.44 16.55
C MET A 1 -1.33 -1.57 16.91
N GLY A 2 -2.50 -1.25 17.48
CA GLY A 2 -3.55 -2.24 17.75
C GLY A 2 -4.33 -2.64 16.50
N LEU A 3 -5.30 -3.55 16.65
CA LEU A 3 -6.12 -4.08 15.54
C LEU A 3 -6.85 -2.98 14.77
N THR A 4 -7.50 -2.06 15.49
CA THR A 4 -8.25 -0.93 14.91
C THR A 4 -7.36 -0.01 14.09
N ALA A 5 -6.22 0.40 14.64
CA ALA A 5 -5.25 1.24 13.95
C ALA A 5 -4.67 0.57 12.70
N THR A 6 -4.41 -0.74 12.77
CA THR A 6 -3.93 -1.53 11.62
C THR A 6 -4.99 -1.60 10.52
N GLY A 7 -6.26 -1.82 10.89
CA GLY A 7 -7.38 -1.81 9.95
C GLY A 7 -7.56 -0.46 9.25
N ILE A 8 -7.47 0.66 10.00
CA ILE A 8 -7.53 2.02 9.43
C ILE A 8 -6.37 2.25 8.45
N ALA A 9 -5.15 1.82 8.81
CA ALA A 9 -3.98 1.96 7.94
C ALA A 9 -4.16 1.16 6.64
N ILE A 10 -4.68 -0.07 6.70
CA ILE A 10 -4.98 -0.89 5.52
C ILE A 10 -6.01 -0.18 4.64
N ALA A 11 -7.10 0.30 5.21
CA ALA A 11 -8.13 1.02 4.47
C ALA A 11 -7.57 2.26 3.76
N ALA A 12 -6.74 3.05 4.45
CA ALA A 12 -6.09 4.23 3.88
C ALA A 12 -5.17 3.88 2.71
N VAL A 13 -4.33 2.85 2.85
CA VAL A 13 -3.43 2.39 1.78
C VAL A 13 -4.22 1.90 0.57
N LEU A 14 -5.31 1.15 0.79
CA LEU A 14 -6.19 0.70 -0.29
C LEU A 14 -6.85 1.88 -1.02
N SER A 15 -7.28 2.92 -0.30
CA SER A 15 -7.83 4.13 -0.91
C SER A 15 -6.79 4.84 -1.80
N VAL A 16 -5.55 4.97 -1.32
CA VAL A 16 -4.44 5.55 -2.11
C VAL A 16 -4.17 4.72 -3.36
N PHE A 17 -4.11 3.39 -3.22
CA PHE A 17 -3.90 2.49 -4.34
C PHE A 17 -5.03 2.60 -5.39
N ALA A 18 -6.29 2.62 -4.95
CA ALA A 18 -7.44 2.77 -5.83
C ALA A 18 -7.41 4.10 -6.60
N VAL A 19 -7.08 5.21 -5.93
CA VAL A 19 -6.91 6.52 -6.57
C VAL A 19 -5.76 6.49 -7.58
N ALA A 20 -4.63 5.86 -7.24
CA ALA A 20 -3.49 5.75 -8.13
C ALA A 20 -3.82 4.92 -9.39
N VAL A 21 -4.54 3.81 -9.25
CA VAL A 21 -5.05 3.01 -10.37
C VAL A 21 -6.00 3.82 -11.24
N TRP A 22 -6.95 4.52 -10.64
CA TRP A 22 -7.90 5.35 -11.39
C TRP A 22 -7.18 6.45 -12.17
N ARG A 23 -6.18 7.10 -11.56
CA ARG A 23 -5.35 8.12 -12.21
C ARG A 23 -4.46 7.56 -13.31
N ALA A 24 -3.88 6.39 -13.12
CA ALA A 24 -3.04 5.74 -14.11
C ALA A 24 -3.83 5.33 -15.38
N ARG A 25 -5.14 5.08 -15.24
CA ARG A 25 -6.04 4.73 -16.36
C ARG A 25 -6.58 5.95 -17.12
N GLN A 26 -6.35 7.17 -16.64
CA GLN A 26 -6.84 8.36 -17.34
C GLN A 26 -6.09 8.56 -18.67
N PRO A 27 -6.80 8.92 -19.75
CA PRO A 27 -6.18 9.11 -21.06
C PRO A 27 -5.10 10.19 -21.02
N TRP A 28 -4.01 9.93 -21.72
CA TRP A 28 -2.89 10.87 -21.82
C TRP A 28 -3.33 12.15 -22.55
N GLN A 29 -3.11 13.30 -21.93
CA GLN A 29 -3.42 14.61 -22.51
C GLN A 29 -2.13 15.24 -23.05
N PRO A 30 -2.02 15.48 -24.37
CA PRO A 30 -0.86 16.15 -24.96
C PRO A 30 -0.66 17.53 -24.35
N GLY A 31 0.58 17.88 -24.00
CA GLY A 31 0.94 19.18 -23.40
C GLY A 31 0.81 19.26 -21.88
N ARG A 32 0.26 18.23 -21.21
CA ARG A 32 0.20 18.17 -19.75
C ARG A 32 1.43 17.45 -19.19
N ILE A 33 2.28 18.19 -18.49
CA ILE A 33 3.46 17.61 -17.82
C ILE A 33 2.98 16.58 -16.78
N TRP A 34 3.41 15.32 -16.96
CA TRP A 34 3.05 14.22 -16.07
C TRP A 34 3.86 14.34 -14.77
N ARG A 35 3.30 15.05 -13.78
CA ARG A 35 4.01 15.39 -12.53
C ARG A 35 4.13 14.25 -11.52
N VAL A 36 3.19 13.30 -11.53
CA VAL A 36 3.11 12.25 -10.50
C VAL A 36 3.30 10.88 -11.15
N PRO A 37 4.35 10.13 -10.79
CA PRO A 37 4.55 8.78 -11.29
C PRO A 37 3.60 7.80 -10.58
N TRP A 38 2.36 7.71 -11.04
CA TRP A 38 1.30 6.90 -10.40
C TRP A 38 1.68 5.42 -10.25
N HIS A 39 2.47 4.87 -11.18
CA HIS A 39 2.99 3.50 -11.05
C HIS A 39 3.94 3.32 -9.86
N ALA A 40 4.78 4.31 -9.56
CA ALA A 40 5.63 4.28 -8.37
C ALA A 40 4.80 4.38 -7.08
N VAL A 41 3.75 5.22 -7.09
CA VAL A 41 2.80 5.31 -5.97
C VAL A 41 2.10 3.97 -5.74
N MET A 42 1.67 3.29 -6.81
CA MET A 42 1.06 1.95 -6.73
C MET A 42 2.03 0.92 -6.15
N ALA A 43 3.29 0.89 -6.61
CA ALA A 43 4.30 -0.03 -6.10
C ALA A 43 4.55 0.18 -4.60
N LEU A 44 4.71 1.43 -4.16
CA LEU A 44 4.90 1.76 -2.75
C LEU A 44 3.69 1.37 -1.90
N ALA A 45 2.48 1.69 -2.38
CA ALA A 45 1.25 1.31 -1.68
C ALA A 45 1.12 -0.21 -1.54
N LEU A 46 1.54 -0.98 -2.54
CA LEU A 46 1.53 -2.45 -2.48
C LEU A 46 2.51 -2.97 -1.41
N VAL A 47 3.73 -2.42 -1.34
CA VAL A 47 4.72 -2.80 -0.31
C VAL A 47 4.19 -2.49 1.09
N LEU A 48 3.60 -1.32 1.29
CA LEU A 48 2.99 -0.94 2.57
C LEU A 48 1.84 -1.88 2.95
N LEU A 49 0.99 -2.24 1.98
CA LEU A 49 -0.13 -3.16 2.21
C LEU A 49 0.36 -4.54 2.66
N LEU A 50 1.41 -5.08 2.02
CA LEU A 50 2.01 -6.36 2.42
C LEU A 50 2.56 -6.31 3.85
N GLY A 51 3.25 -5.23 4.22
CA GLY A 51 3.75 -5.03 5.58
C GLY A 51 2.62 -4.95 6.61
N LEU A 52 1.54 -4.22 6.30
CA LEU A 52 0.38 -4.11 7.18
C LEU A 52 -0.37 -5.44 7.33
N LEU A 53 -0.45 -6.24 6.26
CA LEU A 53 -1.03 -7.58 6.32
C LEU A 53 -0.19 -8.53 7.19
N ALA A 54 1.15 -8.47 7.07
CA ALA A 54 2.04 -9.22 7.97
C ALA A 54 1.87 -8.78 9.43
N HIS A 55 1.73 -7.48 9.68
CA HIS A 55 1.46 -6.93 11.01
C HIS A 55 0.10 -7.41 11.54
N LEU A 56 -0.95 -7.40 10.72
CA LEU A 56 -2.26 -7.91 11.08
C LEU A 56 -2.22 -9.42 11.42
N ALA A 57 -1.53 -10.22 10.60
CA ALA A 57 -1.34 -11.64 10.87
C ALA A 57 -0.57 -11.86 12.18
N SER A 58 0.41 -11.01 12.50
CA SER A 58 1.13 -11.05 13.76
C SER A 58 0.23 -10.72 14.96
N LEU A 59 -0.64 -9.71 14.85
CA LEU A 59 -1.63 -9.39 15.88
C LEU A 59 -2.62 -10.53 16.12
N LEU A 60 -3.08 -11.19 15.06
CA LEU A 60 -4.03 -12.30 15.14
C LEU A 60 -3.41 -13.57 15.73
N THR A 61 -2.13 -13.83 15.43
CA THR A 61 -1.42 -15.03 15.89
C THR A 61 -0.67 -14.86 17.20
N GLY A 62 -0.49 -13.61 17.67
CA GLY A 62 0.31 -13.28 18.84
C GLY A 62 1.82 -13.52 18.67
N ARG A 63 2.29 -13.86 17.47
CA ARG A 63 3.70 -14.15 17.19
C ARG A 63 4.25 -13.11 16.20
N PRO A 64 5.40 -12.48 16.47
CA PRO A 64 6.04 -11.58 15.51
C PRO A 64 6.43 -12.37 14.25
N MET A 65 6.09 -11.83 13.08
CA MET A 65 6.55 -12.41 11.82
C MET A 65 8.01 -11.99 11.59
N THR A 66 8.92 -12.97 11.68
CA THR A 66 10.33 -12.78 11.36
C THR A 66 10.59 -13.02 9.87
N PRO A 67 11.16 -12.06 9.13
CA PRO A 67 11.61 -12.27 7.76
C PRO A 67 12.71 -13.34 7.74
N ARG A 68 12.59 -14.35 6.87
CA ARG A 68 13.56 -15.47 6.78
C ARG A 68 14.67 -15.26 5.75
N GLY A 69 14.69 -14.12 5.05
CA GLY A 69 15.62 -13.84 3.95
C GLY A 69 16.46 -12.57 4.11
N LEU A 70 16.49 -11.98 5.31
CA LEU A 70 17.32 -10.81 5.66
C LEU A 70 18.40 -11.21 6.69
N GLY A 71 18.93 -12.42 6.58
CA GLY A 71 19.99 -12.98 7.44
C GLY A 71 21.36 -12.84 6.82
#